data_AF-A0A1F6FMI9-F1
#
_entry.id   AF-A0A1F6FMI9-F1
#
_cell.length_a   1.000
_cell.length_b   1.000
_cell.length_c   1.000
_cell.angle_alpha   90.00
_cell.angle_beta   90.00
_cell.angle_gamma   90.00
#
_symmetry.space_group_name_H-M   'P 1'
#
loop_
_entity.id
_entity.type
_entity.pdbx_description
1 polymer ?
#
loop_
_entity_poly.entity_id
_entity_poly.type
_entity_poly.pdbx_seq_one_letter_code
_entity_poly.pdbx_strand_id
1 'polypeptide(L)'
;MEQDQQFLEYVVKALVDNPNDVKINRVVDEMGVLLTLSVNKDDMGKVIGRSGQTAKAIRTILRVVGMKNEARVNLKIEEPEGGERPYVPDRSVDDVIADLKSE
;
A
#
# COMPACT_ATOMS: atom_id res chain seq x y z
N MET A 1 13.82 -8.37 12.55
CA MET A 1 12.72 -7.63 11.89
C MET A 1 12.13 -6.70 12.92
N GLU A 2 11.84 -5.48 12.52
CA GLU A 2 11.17 -4.50 13.37
C GLU A 2 9.68 -4.85 13.55
N GLN A 3 9.06 -4.33 14.61
CA GLN A 3 7.67 -4.66 14.98
C GLN A 3 6.66 -4.31 13.86
N ASP A 4 6.92 -3.23 13.12
CA ASP A 4 6.11 -2.77 11.99
C ASP A 4 6.13 -3.78 10.82
N GLN A 5 7.32 -4.30 10.49
CA GLN A 5 7.55 -5.29 9.45
C GLN A 5 6.91 -6.63 9.81
N GLN A 6 7.08 -7.10 11.05
CA GLN A 6 6.48 -8.35 11.51
C GLN A 6 4.95 -8.30 11.49
N PHE A 7 4.38 -7.17 11.92
CA PHE A 7 2.95 -6.96 11.87
C PHE A 7 2.42 -7.01 10.44
N LEU A 8 3.06 -6.29 9.51
CA LEU A 8 2.67 -6.31 8.11
C LEU A 8 2.79 -7.71 7.49
N GLU A 9 3.88 -8.42 7.78
CA GLU A 9 4.10 -9.78 7.29
C GLU A 9 3.02 -10.74 7.77
N TYR A 10 2.70 -10.70 9.07
CA TYR A 10 1.66 -11.51 9.66
C TYR A 10 0.29 -11.26 9.01
N VAL A 11 -0.10 -9.99 8.89
CA VAL A 11 -1.39 -9.61 8.30
C VAL A 11 -1.47 -10.04 6.84
N VAL A 12 -0.45 -9.75 6.03
CA VAL A 12 -0.47 -10.06 4.60
C VAL A 12 -0.44 -11.57 4.38
N LYS A 13 0.41 -12.33 5.08
CA LYS A 13 0.44 -13.79 4.96
C LYS A 13 -0.87 -14.45 5.34
N ALA A 14 -1.66 -13.85 6.23
CA ALA A 14 -2.99 -14.34 6.58
C ALA A 14 -4.08 -14.03 5.52
N LEU A 15 -3.81 -13.11 4.59
CA LEU A 15 -4.78 -12.67 3.57
C LEU A 15 -4.58 -13.31 2.19
N VAL A 16 -3.40 -13.89 1.93
CA VAL A 16 -2.98 -14.34 0.60
C VAL A 16 -2.94 -15.86 0.50
N ASP A 17 -3.07 -16.40 -0.72
CA ASP A 17 -2.94 -17.85 -0.95
C ASP A 17 -1.47 -18.26 -1.12
N ASN A 18 -0.59 -17.33 -1.52
CA ASN A 18 0.84 -17.56 -1.74
C ASN A 18 1.69 -16.84 -0.66
N PRO A 19 1.70 -17.30 0.60
CA PRO A 19 2.41 -16.62 1.69
C PRO A 19 3.94 -16.61 1.51
N ASN A 20 4.48 -17.53 0.71
CA ASN A 20 5.91 -17.60 0.41
C ASN A 20 6.38 -16.49 -0.55
N ASP A 21 5.46 -15.92 -1.32
CA ASP A 21 5.74 -14.85 -2.28
C ASP A 21 5.63 -13.45 -1.66
N VAL A 22 5.30 -13.38 -0.36
CA VAL A 22 5.24 -12.12 0.40
C VAL A 22 6.65 -11.66 0.72
N LYS A 23 7.07 -10.55 0.12
CA LYS A 23 8.36 -9.90 0.39
C LYS A 23 8.12 -8.50 0.92
N ILE A 24 8.77 -8.17 2.03
CA ILE A 24 8.70 -6.84 2.63
C ILE A 24 10.11 -6.28 2.75
N ASN A 25 10.36 -5.16 2.08
CA ASN A 25 11.57 -4.38 2.24
C ASN A 25 11.30 -3.20 3.18
N ARG A 26 12.24 -2.92 4.09
CA ARG A 26 12.15 -1.82 5.05
C ARG A 26 13.33 -0.89 4.85
N VAL A 27 13.04 0.37 4.53
CA VAL A 27 14.03 1.44 4.38
C VAL A 27 13.74 2.52 5.41
N VAL A 28 14.79 3.01 6.06
CA VAL A 28 14.71 4.12 7.02
C VAL A 28 15.45 5.31 6.43
N ASP A 29 14.81 6.47 6.45
CA ASP A 29 15.37 7.74 6.01
C ASP A 29 15.00 8.87 6.99
N GLU A 30 15.35 10.11 6.63
CA GLU A 30 15.04 11.30 7.43
C GLU A 30 13.53 11.60 7.56
N MET A 31 12.70 11.09 6.64
CA MET A 31 11.25 11.27 6.63
C MET A 31 10.48 10.16 7.37
N GLY A 32 11.16 9.07 7.73
CA GLY A 32 10.63 7.99 8.55
C GLY A 32 10.98 6.61 8.00
N VAL A 33 9.97 5.73 7.98
CA VAL A 33 10.12 4.33 7.58
C VAL A 33 9.26 4.06 6.36
N LEU A 34 9.86 3.57 5.28
CA LEU A 34 9.17 3.08 4.10
C LEU A 34 9.17 1.54 4.11
N LEU A 35 7.99 0.97 4.23
CA LEU A 35 7.73 -0.45 3.99
C LEU A 35 7.26 -0.63 2.55
N THR A 36 7.98 -1.44 1.80
CA THR A 36 7.63 -1.83 0.44
C THR A 36 7.19 -3.28 0.44
N LEU A 37 5.95 -3.54 0.06
CA LEU A 37 5.34 -4.86 -0.01
C LEU A 37 5.26 -5.33 -1.47
N SER A 38 5.82 -6.48 -1.76
CA SER A 38 5.67 -7.19 -3.03
C SER A 38 4.98 -8.52 -2.75
N VAL A 39 3.99 -8.88 -3.56
CA VAL A 39 3.19 -10.11 -3.44
C VAL A 39 2.97 -10.75 -4.80
N ASN A 40 2.51 -12.01 -4.81
CA ASN A 40 2.07 -12.68 -6.02
C ASN A 40 0.94 -11.89 -6.72
N LYS A 41 0.91 -11.92 -8.06
CA LYS A 41 -0.11 -11.25 -8.89
C LYS A 41 -1.53 -11.69 -8.53
N ASP A 42 -1.74 -12.96 -8.23
CA ASP A 42 -3.07 -13.52 -7.93
C ASP A 42 -3.59 -13.05 -6.56
N ASP A 43 -2.70 -12.60 -5.69
CA ASP A 43 -3.03 -12.12 -4.34
C ASP A 43 -3.18 -10.60 -4.25
N MET A 44 -2.78 -9.87 -5.29
CA MET A 44 -2.86 -8.41 -5.33
C MET A 44 -4.29 -7.90 -5.08
N GLY A 45 -5.29 -8.58 -5.64
CA GLY A 45 -6.70 -8.23 -5.45
C GLY A 45 -7.14 -8.30 -3.97
N LYS A 46 -6.61 -9.28 -3.22
CA LYS A 46 -6.94 -9.48 -1.80
C LYS A 46 -6.27 -8.44 -0.92
N VAL A 47 -5.01 -8.12 -1.20
CA VAL A 47 -4.23 -7.13 -0.44
C VAL A 47 -4.75 -5.72 -0.66
N ILE A 48 -5.07 -5.35 -1.90
CA ILE A 48 -5.65 -4.04 -2.21
C ILE A 48 -7.07 -3.95 -1.67
N GLY A 49 -7.88 -4.99 -1.88
CA GLY A 49 -9.29 -5.02 -1.52
C GLY A 49 -10.16 -4.13 -2.41
N ARG A 50 -11.49 -4.23 -2.24
CA ARG A 50 -12.46 -3.43 -3.01
C ARG A 50 -12.19 -1.94 -2.79
N SER A 51 -11.99 -1.20 -3.89
CA SER A 51 -11.67 0.23 -3.89
C SER A 51 -10.46 0.61 -3.02
N GLY A 52 -9.51 -0.32 -2.82
CA GLY A 52 -8.32 -0.07 -2.00
C GLY A 52 -8.56 -0.05 -0.49
N GLN A 53 -9.75 -0.46 -0.01
CA GLN A 53 -10.12 -0.33 1.40
C GLN A 53 -9.24 -1.18 2.32
N THR A 54 -8.86 -2.39 1.91
CA THR A 54 -7.96 -3.26 2.71
C THR A 54 -6.59 -2.62 2.85
N ALA A 55 -5.99 -2.18 1.74
CA ALA A 55 -4.71 -1.49 1.78
C ALA A 55 -4.76 -0.18 2.59
N LYS A 56 -5.89 0.56 2.54
CA LYS A 56 -6.11 1.77 3.35
C LYS A 56 -6.17 1.42 4.84
N ALA A 57 -6.87 0.37 5.23
CA ALA A 57 -6.95 -0.09 6.62
C ALA A 57 -5.57 -0.50 7.15
N ILE A 58 -4.81 -1.30 6.38
CA ILE A 58 -3.44 -1.70 6.75
C ILE A 58 -2.55 -0.48 6.95
N ARG A 59 -2.60 0.51 6.05
CA ARG A 59 -1.86 1.78 6.18
C ARG A 59 -2.20 2.52 7.46
N THR A 60 -3.49 2.62 7.81
CA THR A 60 -3.92 3.28 9.05
C THR A 60 -3.36 2.57 10.28
N ILE A 61 -3.43 1.24 10.32
CA ILE A 61 -2.92 0.48 11.47
C ILE A 61 -1.39 0.61 11.57
N LEU A 62 -0.68 0.54 10.44
CA LEU A 62 0.79 0.75 10.42
C LEU A 62 1.20 2.12 10.94
N ARG A 63 0.44 3.18 10.65
CA ARG A 63 0.69 4.50 11.25
C ARG A 63 0.59 4.47 12.76
N VAL A 64 -0.43 3.82 13.31
CA VAL A 64 -0.62 3.69 14.77
C VAL A 64 0.50 2.85 15.40
N VAL A 65 0.94 1.78 14.73
CA VAL A 65 2.10 0.97 15.17
C VAL A 65 3.38 1.80 15.16
N GLY A 66 3.62 2.57 14.10
CA GLY A 66 4.78 3.46 13.98
C GLY A 66 4.81 4.59 15.02
N MET A 67 3.65 5.17 15.34
CA MET A 67 3.54 6.24 16.35
C MET A 67 4.02 5.81 17.73
N LYS A 68 3.87 4.53 18.10
CA LYS A 68 4.40 4.00 19.38
C LYS A 68 5.93 4.01 19.45
N ASN A 69 6.58 4.03 18.29
CA ASN A 69 8.04 4.01 18.14
C ASN A 69 8.58 5.35 17.59
N GLU A 70 7.79 6.43 17.70
CA GLU A 70 8.11 7.77 17.18
C GLU A 70 8.48 7.80 15.68
N ALA A 71 8.06 6.77 14.93
CA ALA A 71 8.43 6.57 13.54
C ALA A 71 7.23 6.77 12.61
N ARG A 72 7.40 7.58 11.56
CA ARG A 72 6.40 7.74 10.51
C ARG A 72 6.49 6.58 9.52
N VAL A 73 5.63 5.59 9.67
CA VAL A 73 5.62 4.39 8.81
C VAL A 73 4.68 4.59 7.60
N ASN A 74 5.22 4.42 6.39
CA ASN A 74 4.50 4.43 5.13
C ASN A 74 4.55 3.06 4.46
N LEU A 75 3.45 2.68 3.79
CA LEU A 75 3.35 1.42 3.03
C LEU A 75 3.17 1.70 1.53
N LYS A 76 4.14 1.24 0.75
CA LYS A 76 4.07 1.10 -0.70
C LYS A 76 3.79 -0.36 -1.05
N ILE A 77 2.82 -0.60 -1.92
CA ILE A 77 2.52 -1.93 -2.45
C ILE A 77 3.00 -1.92 -3.91
N GLU A 78 3.94 -2.78 -4.24
CA GLU A 78 4.49 -2.89 -5.59
C GLU A 78 3.59 -3.78 -6.44
N GLU A 79 3.27 -3.27 -7.63
CA GLU A 79 2.59 -4.08 -8.62
C GLU A 79 3.59 -5.09 -9.20
N PRO A 80 3.25 -6.40 -9.21
CA PRO A 80 4.12 -7.41 -9.81
C PRO A 80 4.24 -7.16 -11.32
N GLU A 81 5.42 -7.46 -11.87
CA GLU A 81 5.69 -7.31 -13.29
C GLU A 81 4.60 -8.01 -14.12
N GLY A 82 3.99 -7.28 -15.07
CA GLY A 82 2.88 -7.75 -15.88
C GLY A 82 1.47 -7.50 -15.32
N GLY A 83 1.34 -6.65 -14.29
CA GLY A 83 0.07 -6.06 -13.87
C GLY A 83 -0.21 -4.75 -14.60
N GLU A 84 -0.67 -4.80 -15.85
CA GLU A 84 -1.24 -3.60 -16.48
C GLU A 84 -2.58 -3.27 -15.79
N ARG A 85 -2.55 -2.41 -14.79
CA ARG A 85 -3.69 -1.51 -14.61
C ARG A 85 -3.49 -0.37 -15.60
N PRO A 86 -4.40 -0.14 -16.56
CA PRO A 86 -4.40 1.13 -17.24
C PRO A 86 -4.50 2.19 -16.16
N TYR A 87 -3.50 3.06 -16.08
CA TYR A 87 -3.57 4.27 -15.30
C TYR A 87 -4.78 5.04 -15.82
N VAL A 88 -5.91 4.96 -15.11
CA VAL A 88 -7.04 5.85 -15.32
C VAL A 88 -6.74 7.04 -14.43
N PRO A 89 -6.36 8.21 -14.98
CA PRO A 89 -6.21 9.41 -14.18
C PRO A 89 -7.53 9.64 -13.46
N ASP A 90 -7.50 9.84 -12.15
CA ASP A 90 -8.67 10.26 -11.39
C ASP A 90 -8.99 11.70 -11.82
N ARG A 91 -9.83 11.80 -12.87
CA ARG A 91 -10.18 13.01 -13.63
C ARG A 91 -9.01 13.64 -14.39
N SER A 92 -9.22 13.93 -15.66
CA SER A 92 -8.27 14.74 -16.42
C SER A 92 -8.25 16.16 -15.86
N VAL A 93 -7.11 16.85 -15.97
CA VAL A 93 -7.02 18.27 -15.58
C VAL A 93 -8.08 19.10 -16.34
N ASP A 94 -8.45 18.66 -17.54
CA ASP A 94 -9.51 19.24 -18.36
C ASP A 94 -10.89 19.13 -17.70
N ASP A 95 -11.20 18.03 -17.01
CA ASP A 95 -12.46 17.85 -16.27
C ASP A 95 -12.56 18.82 -15.09
N VAL A 96 -11.45 19.09 -14.41
CA VAL A 96 -11.40 20.06 -13.28
C VAL A 96 -11.55 21.50 -13.78
N ILE A 97 -10.99 21.81 -14.95
CA ILE A 97 -11.10 23.15 -15.58
C ILE A 97 -12.51 23.40 -16.10
N ALA A 98 -13.23 22.37 -16.54
CA ALA A 98 -14.61 22.49 -17.01
C ALA A 98 -15.58 22.89 -15.88
N ASP A 99 -15.42 22.30 -14.69
CA ASP A 99 -16.23 22.63 -13.52
C ASP A 99 -16.02 24.09 -13.06
N LEU A 100 -14.79 24.60 -13.13
CA LEU A 100 -14.43 25.98 -12.77
C LEU A 100 -14.96 27.06 -13.75
N LYS A 101 -15.30 26.68 -14.99
CA LYS A 101 -15.84 27.61 -16.00
C LYS A 101 -17.37 27.63 -16.02
N SER A 102 -18.00 26.78 -15.21
CA SER A 102 -19.45 26.60 -15.14
C SER A 102 -20.10 27.35 -13.97
N GLU A 103 -19.30 28.05 -13.15
CA GLU A 103 -19.75 28.94 -12.06
C GLU A 103 -19.65 30.43 -12.43
#